data_AF-A0A957MA96-F1
#
_entry.id   AF-A0A957MA96-F1
#
_cell.length_a   1.000
_cell.length_b   1.000
_cell.length_c   1.000
_cell.angle_alpha   90.00
_cell.angle_beta   90.00
_cell.angle_gamma   90.00
#
_symmetry.space_group_name_H-M   'P 1'
#
loop_
_entity.id
_entity.type
_entity.pdbx_description
1 polymer ?
#
loop_
_entity_poly.entity_id
_entity_poly.type
_entity_poly.pdbx_seq_one_letter_code
_entity_poly.pdbx_strand_id
1 'polypeptide(L)'
;AEEAARQVTTGLRSDLIQPLVIRANLGECVTINFTNQLNRAASFHVQSLAYTVNNAGGMVGNNPDTFAAANGGTRTYRISMPPANDPRGEGAYYFYSHGAARALTSHGLFGALVAEPPGSTYLHAMTGQPLTSGWEAIIVDPNGSNFREFTLLWHEIGDEKADIFDATGNPLPVLDQAISGAYRPGSRAMNYRSEPFMDRLLLQQANGQEMDKALAYSSYTFGDPATPMPRSYLGEPTKTRLVHAGSEMFHVYHLHGGGTRWRRNPFADDRGEFDQGLKKSPTQDAFSIRLDSQSIAPSESFTLEHECAAGGCQQTAGDYLFHCHIGPHYVAGMWSFWRVYDTIQPDLAVIPTRAPAPAAVNSLGLIGTVVEGRTLLPAAQITDPNTQISIEDWARRLFPAQGVPFDELDAAVWDWTIDYVNGDPNQPLVLGEPETTFTWVNYTPRPGTRPDRRPEIMFNPTNARYAWPVLRPHLG
;
A
#
# COMPACT_ATOMS: atom_id res chain seq x y z
N ALA A 1 -10.73 22.36 7.77
CA ALA A 1 -9.45 21.74 7.38
C ALA A 1 -8.84 20.99 8.55
N GLU A 2 -8.57 21.64 9.69
CA GLU A 2 -8.01 20.99 10.89
C GLU A 2 -8.89 19.86 11.46
N GLU A 3 -10.21 20.04 11.51
CA GLU A 3 -11.13 19.00 12.00
C GLU A 3 -11.21 17.79 11.06
N ALA A 4 -11.19 18.02 9.75
CA ALA A 4 -11.12 16.97 8.74
C ALA A 4 -9.77 16.24 8.73
N ALA A 5 -8.69 16.89 9.17
CA ALA A 5 -7.37 16.28 9.31
C ALA A 5 -7.27 15.34 10.53
N ARG A 6 -8.21 15.40 11.48
CA ARG A 6 -8.23 14.49 12.65
C ARG A 6 -8.78 13.10 12.31
N GLN A 7 -9.44 12.94 11.17
CA GLN A 7 -9.90 11.65 10.69
C GLN A 7 -8.86 11.09 9.72
N VAL A 8 -8.27 9.95 10.10
CA VAL A 8 -7.36 9.20 9.25
C VAL A 8 -8.04 7.90 8.82
N THR A 9 -7.80 7.48 7.60
CA THR A 9 -8.36 6.24 7.06
C THR A 9 -7.31 5.15 6.99
N THR A 10 -7.78 3.91 7.09
CA THR A 10 -6.96 2.71 6.88
C THR A 10 -6.32 2.73 5.50
N GLY A 11 -5.03 2.45 5.40
CA GLY A 11 -4.33 2.46 4.12
C GLY A 11 -3.94 3.84 3.58
N LEU A 12 -3.99 4.92 4.39
CA LEU A 12 -3.74 6.34 4.05
C LEU A 12 -4.68 6.98 3.02
N ARG A 13 -5.02 6.29 1.94
CA ARG A 13 -6.04 6.69 0.95
C ARG A 13 -5.80 8.12 0.44
N SER A 14 -6.87 8.92 0.42
CA SER A 14 -6.88 10.35 0.11
C SER A 14 -6.95 11.23 1.36
N ASP A 15 -6.44 10.75 2.51
CA ASP A 15 -6.42 11.53 3.76
C ASP A 15 -5.75 12.89 3.56
N LEU A 16 -6.23 13.91 4.28
CA LEU A 16 -5.61 15.24 4.24
C LEU A 16 -4.18 15.23 4.84
N ILE A 17 -3.94 14.42 5.88
CA ILE A 17 -2.61 14.24 6.47
C ILE A 17 -1.87 13.18 5.67
N GLN A 18 -1.17 13.61 4.62
CA GLN A 18 -0.25 12.81 3.81
C GLN A 18 0.91 13.71 3.33
N PRO A 19 2.09 13.15 3.01
CA PRO A 19 3.20 13.94 2.49
C PRO A 19 2.85 14.56 1.14
N LEU A 20 3.41 15.74 0.87
CA LEU A 20 3.23 16.41 -0.41
C LEU A 20 4.04 15.67 -1.49
N VAL A 21 3.35 15.13 -2.48
CA VAL A 21 3.96 14.42 -3.62
C VAL A 21 3.51 15.11 -4.90
N ILE A 22 4.42 15.90 -5.47
CA ILE A 22 4.19 16.68 -6.69
C ILE A 22 4.80 15.93 -7.86
N ARG A 23 4.17 15.97 -9.03
CA ARG A 23 4.70 15.37 -10.27
C ARG A 23 4.97 16.46 -11.30
N ALA A 24 6.04 16.26 -12.06
CA ALA A 24 6.38 17.05 -13.23
C ALA A 24 7.09 16.15 -14.25
N ASN A 25 6.97 16.47 -15.53
CA ASN A 25 7.61 15.66 -16.56
C ASN A 25 9.08 16.03 -16.73
N LEU A 26 9.88 15.07 -17.20
CA LEU A 26 11.24 15.32 -17.64
C LEU A 26 11.27 16.43 -18.70
N GLY A 27 12.21 17.36 -18.54
CA GLY A 27 12.37 18.56 -19.36
C GLY A 27 11.53 19.77 -18.95
N GLU A 28 10.64 19.64 -17.97
CA GLU A 28 9.84 20.76 -17.47
C GLU A 28 10.57 21.61 -16.43
N CYS A 29 9.99 22.75 -16.08
CA CYS A 29 10.43 23.58 -14.97
C CYS A 29 9.27 23.84 -14.01
N VAL A 30 9.45 23.47 -12.75
CA VAL A 30 8.44 23.62 -11.70
C VAL A 30 8.68 24.94 -10.96
N THR A 31 7.62 25.72 -10.80
CA THR A 31 7.62 26.94 -9.99
C THR A 31 6.83 26.72 -8.71
N ILE A 32 7.50 26.79 -7.57
CA ILE A 32 6.90 26.65 -6.24
C ILE A 32 6.77 28.02 -5.60
N ASN A 33 5.53 28.47 -5.37
CA ASN A 33 5.24 29.67 -4.58
C ASN A 33 5.03 29.25 -3.13
N PHE A 34 6.11 29.27 -2.36
CA PHE A 34 6.15 28.82 -0.96
C PHE A 34 5.72 29.95 -0.03
N THR A 35 4.76 29.68 0.85
CA THR A 35 4.33 30.60 1.92
C THR A 35 4.55 29.93 3.27
N ASN A 36 5.36 30.56 4.12
CA ASN A 36 5.73 30.01 5.41
C ASN A 36 4.81 30.53 6.52
N GLN A 37 3.89 29.69 6.99
CA GLN A 37 2.99 30.00 8.11
C GLN A 37 3.56 29.58 9.47
N LEU A 38 4.79 29.08 9.53
CA LEU A 38 5.45 28.69 10.78
C LEU A 38 5.98 29.92 11.52
N ASN A 39 6.19 29.77 12.82
CA ASN A 39 6.78 30.80 13.68
C ASN A 39 8.32 30.92 13.56
N ARG A 40 8.92 30.26 12.56
CA ARG A 40 10.35 30.26 12.28
C ARG A 40 10.58 30.21 10.77
N ALA A 41 11.77 30.61 10.32
CA ALA A 41 12.13 30.54 8.91
C ALA A 41 12.10 29.09 8.41
N ALA A 42 11.67 28.92 7.16
CA ALA A 42 11.60 27.63 6.47
C ALA A 42 11.92 27.83 4.98
N SER A 43 12.24 26.75 4.29
CA SER A 43 12.58 26.79 2.87
C SER A 43 12.03 25.58 2.12
N PHE A 44 12.28 25.57 0.81
CA PHE A 44 12.01 24.44 -0.07
C PHE A 44 13.30 24.11 -0.83
N HIS A 45 13.81 22.90 -0.64
CA HIS A 45 15.01 22.40 -1.31
C HIS A 45 14.76 21.00 -1.82
N VAL A 46 15.10 20.75 -3.09
CA VAL A 46 14.99 19.42 -3.70
C VAL A 46 16.38 18.80 -3.82
N GLN A 47 16.55 17.63 -3.21
CA GLN A 47 17.78 16.88 -3.24
C GLN A 47 18.05 16.34 -4.65
N SER A 48 19.33 16.25 -5.03
CA SER A 48 19.81 15.63 -6.28
C SER A 48 19.41 16.31 -7.60
N LEU A 49 18.61 17.38 -7.56
CA LEU A 49 18.33 18.22 -8.73
C LEU A 49 19.30 19.40 -8.80
N ALA A 50 19.57 19.87 -10.02
CA ALA A 50 20.38 21.06 -10.23
C ALA A 50 19.62 22.33 -9.81
N TYR A 51 20.29 23.23 -9.09
CA TYR A 51 19.73 24.52 -8.67
C TYR A 51 20.79 25.62 -8.72
N THR A 52 20.32 26.87 -8.80
CA THR A 52 21.16 28.07 -8.66
C THR A 52 21.21 28.51 -7.20
N VAL A 53 22.23 29.28 -6.80
CA VAL A 53 22.32 29.84 -5.43
C VAL A 53 21.09 30.64 -4.98
N ASN A 54 20.33 31.22 -5.92
CA ASN A 54 19.08 31.95 -5.62
C ASN A 54 17.87 31.05 -5.28
N ASN A 55 17.99 29.74 -5.54
CA ASN A 55 16.96 28.71 -5.35
C ASN A 55 17.43 27.60 -4.39
N ALA A 56 18.54 27.82 -3.67
CA ALA A 56 19.18 26.78 -2.87
C ALA A 56 18.37 26.33 -1.64
N GLY A 57 17.39 27.13 -1.19
CA GLY A 57 16.67 26.87 0.06
C GLY A 57 17.55 26.93 1.30
N GLY A 58 18.70 27.61 1.24
CA GLY A 58 19.63 27.80 2.35
C GLY A 58 20.39 29.13 2.29
N MET A 59 21.26 29.35 3.27
CA MET A 59 22.14 30.51 3.38
C MET A 59 23.50 30.03 3.90
N VAL A 60 24.43 29.72 2.99
CA VAL A 60 25.76 29.21 3.32
C VAL A 60 26.82 30.17 2.78
N GLY A 61 27.74 30.61 3.63
CA GLY A 61 28.78 31.56 3.26
C GLY A 61 28.20 32.89 2.77
N ASN A 62 28.63 33.33 1.58
CA ASN A 62 28.18 34.58 0.94
C ASN A 62 26.96 34.39 0.02
N ASN A 63 26.33 33.21 0.02
CA ASN A 63 25.12 33.00 -0.77
C ASN A 63 23.96 33.83 -0.20
N PRO A 64 23.05 34.33 -1.06
CA PRO A 64 21.89 35.07 -0.60
C PRO A 64 21.03 34.21 0.34
N ASP A 65 20.36 34.86 1.29
CA ASP A 65 19.36 34.19 2.11
C ASP A 65 18.27 33.64 1.19
N THR A 66 18.14 32.30 1.14
CA THR A 66 17.11 31.60 0.38
C THR A 66 15.90 31.04 1.15
N PHE A 67 15.67 31.53 2.37
CA PHE A 67 14.53 31.19 3.22
C PHE A 67 13.30 32.05 2.92
N ALA A 68 12.13 31.54 3.29
CA ALA A 68 10.95 32.34 3.55
C ALA A 68 10.89 32.68 5.04
N ALA A 69 10.72 33.97 5.34
CA ALA A 69 10.61 34.46 6.71
C ALA A 69 9.43 33.80 7.45
N ALA A 70 9.51 33.75 8.79
CA ALA A 70 8.42 33.29 9.64
C ALA A 70 7.14 34.13 9.47
N ASN A 71 6.00 33.59 9.91
CA ASN A 71 4.73 34.30 10.06
C ASN A 71 4.21 34.95 8.77
N GLY A 72 4.13 34.18 7.69
CA GLY A 72 3.52 34.58 6.42
C GLY A 72 4.51 35.02 5.33
N GLY A 73 5.82 34.89 5.57
CA GLY A 73 6.82 35.19 4.54
C GLY A 73 6.67 34.30 3.30
N THR A 74 6.88 34.87 2.11
CA THR A 74 6.72 34.17 0.83
C THR A 74 8.02 34.10 0.05
N ARG A 75 8.22 33.02 -0.70
CA ARG A 75 9.33 32.87 -1.63
C ARG A 75 8.96 32.01 -2.83
N THR A 76 9.48 32.37 -4.00
CA THR A 76 9.37 31.55 -5.21
C THR A 76 10.65 30.76 -5.44
N TYR A 77 10.51 29.45 -5.64
CA TYR A 77 11.57 28.55 -6.06
C TYR A 77 11.30 28.05 -7.48
N ARG A 78 12.33 28.03 -8.32
CA ARG A 78 12.30 27.46 -9.67
C ARG A 78 13.21 26.24 -9.73
N ILE A 79 12.63 25.10 -10.11
CA ILE A 79 13.29 23.80 -10.12
C ILE A 79 13.25 23.27 -11.55
N SER A 80 14.41 22.99 -12.12
CA SER A 80 14.49 22.36 -13.44
C SER A 80 14.45 20.86 -13.29
N MET A 81 13.53 20.19 -13.98
CA MET A 81 13.51 18.74 -14.06
C MET A 81 14.67 18.24 -14.92
N PRO A 82 15.14 17.00 -14.74
CA PRO A 82 16.15 16.43 -15.60
C PRO A 82 15.73 16.47 -17.09
N PRO A 83 16.67 16.50 -18.04
CA PRO A 83 16.36 16.65 -19.47
C PRO A 83 15.37 15.61 -19.99
N ALA A 84 14.45 16.02 -20.88
CA ALA A 84 13.44 15.14 -21.48
C ALA A 84 14.03 13.94 -22.24
N ASN A 85 15.27 14.04 -22.72
CA ASN A 85 15.97 12.99 -23.46
C ASN A 85 16.84 12.08 -22.58
N ASP A 86 16.82 12.27 -21.25
CA ASP A 86 17.53 11.39 -20.31
C ASP A 86 16.53 10.63 -19.43
N PRO A 87 16.10 9.41 -19.82
CA PRO A 87 15.12 8.64 -19.06
C PRO A 87 15.64 8.23 -17.67
N ARG A 88 16.96 8.27 -17.44
CA ARG A 88 17.56 8.01 -16.12
C ARG A 88 17.21 9.09 -15.08
N GLY A 89 16.65 10.22 -15.53
CA GLY A 89 16.08 11.23 -14.65
C GLY A 89 14.71 10.88 -14.07
N GLU A 90 14.05 9.81 -14.54
CA GLU A 90 12.77 9.38 -13.99
C GLU A 90 12.93 8.87 -12.55
N GLY A 91 12.11 9.36 -11.62
CA GLY A 91 12.17 8.95 -10.22
C GLY A 91 11.70 10.00 -9.24
N ALA A 92 11.71 9.65 -7.96
CA ALA A 92 11.36 10.58 -6.90
C ALA A 92 12.58 11.35 -6.39
N TYR A 93 12.40 12.64 -6.20
CA TYR A 93 13.38 13.55 -5.63
C TYR A 93 12.86 14.08 -4.30
N TYR A 94 13.53 13.70 -3.22
CA TYR A 94 13.21 14.14 -1.87
C TYR A 94 13.34 15.66 -1.74
N PHE A 95 12.34 16.32 -1.16
CA PHE A 95 12.45 17.73 -0.79
C PHE A 95 12.12 17.97 0.67
N TYR A 96 12.71 19.02 1.23
CA TYR A 96 12.58 19.38 2.63
C TYR A 96 12.93 20.86 2.86
N SER A 97 12.68 21.35 4.08
CA SER A 97 13.20 22.64 4.52
C SER A 97 14.68 22.53 4.87
N HIS A 98 15.54 23.07 4.00
CA HIS A 98 16.99 22.96 4.07
C HIS A 98 17.63 24.06 4.92
N GLY A 99 18.72 23.77 5.64
CA GLY A 99 19.48 24.73 6.45
C GLY A 99 18.76 25.28 7.69
N ALA A 100 17.42 25.37 7.71
CA ALA A 100 16.60 25.70 8.86
C ALA A 100 16.24 24.42 9.63
N ALA A 101 16.89 24.23 10.78
CA ALA A 101 16.69 23.21 11.81
C ALA A 101 16.13 21.85 11.32
N ARG A 102 16.96 20.80 11.37
CA ARG A 102 16.59 19.37 11.22
C ARG A 102 15.26 18.99 11.90
N ALA A 103 14.92 19.66 13.00
CA ALA A 103 13.63 19.58 13.67
C ALA A 103 12.41 19.75 12.74
N LEU A 104 12.45 20.64 11.73
CA LEU A 104 11.34 20.83 10.80
C LEU A 104 11.06 19.57 9.98
N THR A 105 12.12 18.93 9.45
CA THR A 105 12.02 17.64 8.76
C THR A 105 11.54 16.54 9.71
N SER A 106 12.11 16.46 10.91
CA SER A 106 11.66 15.53 11.95
C SER A 106 10.18 15.70 12.34
N HIS A 107 9.66 16.92 12.23
CA HIS A 107 8.24 17.24 12.47
C HIS A 107 7.37 17.08 11.22
N GLY A 108 7.93 16.59 10.11
CA GLY A 108 7.19 16.23 8.90
C GLY A 108 7.29 17.21 7.73
N LEU A 109 8.10 18.28 7.80
CA LEU A 109 8.24 19.23 6.68
C LEU A 109 9.14 18.67 5.56
N PHE A 110 8.59 17.70 4.84
CA PHE A 110 9.22 17.04 3.71
C PHE A 110 8.18 16.57 2.67
N GLY A 111 8.66 16.13 1.51
CA GLY A 111 7.85 15.50 0.48
C GLY A 111 8.71 14.98 -0.67
N ALA A 112 8.07 14.70 -1.79
CA ALA A 112 8.74 14.22 -3.00
C ALA A 112 8.28 14.99 -4.25
N LEU A 113 9.23 15.38 -5.09
CA LEU A 113 9.00 15.82 -6.46
C LEU A 113 9.33 14.65 -7.38
N VAL A 114 8.33 14.07 -8.01
CA VAL A 114 8.49 12.90 -8.89
C VAL A 114 8.62 13.38 -10.34
N ALA A 115 9.70 12.96 -10.98
CA ALA A 115 9.95 13.16 -12.40
C ALA A 115 9.34 12.02 -13.21
N GLU A 116 8.36 12.33 -14.04
CA GLU A 116 7.63 11.38 -14.88
C GLU A 116 8.08 11.46 -16.34
N PRO A 117 7.79 10.44 -17.17
CA PRO A 117 8.14 10.47 -18.59
C PRO A 117 7.59 11.71 -19.33
N PRO A 118 8.30 12.24 -20.34
CA PRO A 118 7.90 13.44 -21.07
C PRO A 118 6.46 13.38 -21.60
N GLY A 119 5.66 14.40 -21.28
CA GLY A 119 4.29 14.52 -21.76
C GLY A 119 3.26 13.65 -21.01
N SER A 120 3.67 13.01 -19.92
CA SER A 120 2.74 12.22 -19.11
C SER A 120 1.65 13.06 -18.47
N THR A 121 0.50 12.44 -18.23
CA THR A 121 -0.58 13.00 -17.40
C THR A 121 -0.83 12.11 -16.19
N TYR A 122 -1.32 12.70 -15.09
CA TYR A 122 -1.42 12.03 -13.80
C TYR A 122 -2.89 11.92 -13.39
N LEU A 123 -3.35 10.71 -13.09
CA LEU A 123 -4.71 10.44 -12.66
C LEU A 123 -4.73 9.92 -11.23
N HIS A 124 -5.77 10.27 -10.48
CA HIS A 124 -6.00 9.86 -9.11
C HIS A 124 -6.33 8.36 -9.07
N ALA A 125 -5.58 7.59 -8.28
CA ALA A 125 -5.65 6.12 -8.29
C ALA A 125 -7.02 5.54 -7.95
N MET A 126 -7.86 6.26 -7.18
CA MET A 126 -9.22 5.81 -6.82
C MET A 126 -10.30 6.23 -7.81
N THR A 127 -10.16 7.39 -8.48
CA THR A 127 -11.27 8.02 -9.22
C THR A 127 -11.01 8.16 -10.72
N GLY A 128 -9.75 8.00 -11.15
CA GLY A 128 -9.33 8.21 -12.54
C GLY A 128 -9.38 9.66 -13.01
N GLN A 129 -9.67 10.62 -12.12
CA GLN A 129 -9.69 12.06 -12.42
C GLN A 129 -8.29 12.66 -12.38
N PRO A 130 -8.04 13.83 -12.99
CA PRO A 130 -6.74 14.50 -12.92
C PRO A 130 -6.24 14.67 -11.49
N LEU A 131 -4.97 14.35 -11.25
CA LEU A 131 -4.31 14.43 -9.96
C LEU A 131 -3.34 15.63 -9.91
N THR A 132 -3.44 16.44 -8.86
CA THR A 132 -2.50 17.54 -8.60
C THR A 132 -1.36 17.16 -7.65
N SER A 133 -1.65 16.31 -6.66
CA SER A 133 -0.69 15.78 -5.68
C SER A 133 -1.27 14.53 -5.04
N GLY A 134 -0.41 13.60 -4.62
CA GLY A 134 -0.81 12.43 -3.86
C GLY A 134 0.21 11.30 -3.93
N TRP A 135 0.25 10.46 -2.92
CA TRP A 135 1.21 9.35 -2.85
C TRP A 135 0.90 8.22 -3.84
N GLU A 136 -0.36 8.05 -4.27
CA GLU A 136 -0.76 7.12 -5.34
C GLU A 136 -1.13 7.87 -6.61
N ALA A 137 -0.74 7.34 -7.76
CA ALA A 137 -1.13 7.86 -9.07
C ALA A 137 -1.27 6.77 -10.12
N ILE A 138 -1.99 7.07 -11.19
CA ILE A 138 -1.87 6.38 -12.47
C ILE A 138 -1.18 7.37 -13.42
N ILE A 139 -0.07 6.95 -14.00
CA ILE A 139 0.70 7.71 -14.97
C ILE A 139 0.30 7.24 -16.36
N VAL A 140 -0.18 8.19 -17.16
CA VAL A 140 -0.50 7.96 -18.58
C VAL A 140 0.65 8.49 -19.39
N ASP A 141 1.52 7.57 -19.85
CA ASP A 141 2.71 7.88 -20.62
C ASP A 141 2.38 7.79 -22.12
N PRO A 142 2.46 8.90 -22.89
CA PRO A 142 2.16 8.87 -24.32
C PRO A 142 3.18 8.09 -25.16
N ASN A 143 4.38 7.80 -24.62
CA ASN A 143 5.48 7.15 -25.33
C ASN A 143 5.82 5.76 -24.78
N GLY A 144 5.09 5.30 -23.76
CA GLY A 144 5.37 4.06 -23.03
C GLY A 144 4.09 3.40 -22.52
N SER A 145 4.26 2.51 -21.55
CA SER A 145 3.12 1.86 -20.90
C SER A 145 2.56 2.73 -19.79
N ASN A 146 1.23 2.85 -19.74
CA ASN A 146 0.56 3.42 -18.57
C ASN A 146 0.83 2.55 -17.35
N PHE A 147 1.13 3.17 -16.21
CA PHE A 147 1.45 2.44 -14.98
C PHE A 147 0.82 3.04 -13.74
N ARG A 148 0.69 2.22 -12.70
CA ARG A 148 0.35 2.67 -11.36
C ARG A 148 1.61 2.97 -10.58
N GLU A 149 1.55 4.01 -9.77
CA GLU A 149 2.68 4.46 -8.96
C GLU A 149 2.29 4.57 -7.48
N PHE A 150 3.22 4.17 -6.62
CA PHE A 150 3.17 4.40 -5.18
C PHE A 150 4.43 5.12 -4.70
N THR A 151 4.29 6.29 -4.09
CA THR A 151 5.41 7.02 -3.47
C THR A 151 5.41 6.80 -1.97
N LEU A 152 6.38 6.04 -1.48
CA LEU A 152 6.53 5.66 -0.08
C LEU A 152 7.72 6.43 0.51
N LEU A 153 7.42 7.35 1.42
CA LEU A 153 8.36 8.16 2.18
C LEU A 153 8.53 7.52 3.55
N TRP A 154 9.67 6.87 3.74
CA TRP A 154 10.07 6.20 4.97
C TRP A 154 10.76 7.19 5.89
N HIS A 155 10.33 7.27 7.13
CA HIS A 155 10.85 8.25 8.08
C HIS A 155 10.62 7.85 9.53
N GLU A 156 11.24 8.58 10.43
CA GLU A 156 10.90 8.58 11.86
C GLU A 156 9.91 9.69 12.19
N ILE A 157 9.02 9.45 13.16
CA ILE A 157 8.24 10.52 13.78
C ILE A 157 9.16 11.23 14.78
N GLY A 158 9.51 12.49 14.49
CA GLY A 158 10.47 13.22 15.30
C GLY A 158 11.92 12.81 15.03
N ASP A 159 12.77 13.01 16.03
CA ASP A 159 14.10 12.40 16.12
C ASP A 159 14.13 11.40 17.29
N GLU A 160 15.27 10.75 17.52
CA GLU A 160 15.46 9.80 18.61
C GLU A 160 15.30 10.40 20.02
N LYS A 161 15.20 11.73 20.13
CA LYS A 161 14.94 12.44 21.39
C LYS A 161 13.51 12.92 21.52
N ALA A 162 12.72 12.91 20.45
CA ALA A 162 11.34 13.36 20.49
C ALA A 162 10.50 12.48 21.41
N ASP A 163 9.54 13.07 22.12
CA ASP A 163 8.51 12.30 22.81
C ASP A 163 7.39 11.99 21.81
N ILE A 164 6.95 10.73 21.80
CA ILE A 164 5.79 10.29 21.03
C ILE A 164 4.61 10.16 21.98
N PHE A 165 3.43 10.60 21.56
CA PHE A 165 2.25 10.63 22.41
C PHE A 165 1.12 9.81 21.79
N ASP A 166 0.31 9.20 22.64
CA ASP A 166 -0.94 8.58 22.22
C ASP A 166 -2.03 9.64 21.91
N ALA A 167 -3.19 9.18 21.45
CA ALA A 167 -4.32 10.04 21.12
C ALA A 167 -4.90 10.83 22.32
N THR A 168 -4.60 10.42 23.56
CA THR A 168 -5.01 11.10 24.79
C THR A 168 -3.96 12.09 25.31
N GLY A 169 -2.78 12.16 24.65
CA GLY A 169 -1.68 13.03 25.02
C GLY A 169 -0.73 12.44 26.06
N ASN A 170 -0.82 11.14 26.37
CA ASN A 170 0.15 10.49 27.25
C ASN A 170 1.39 10.08 26.46
N PRO A 171 2.60 10.22 27.03
CA PRO A 171 3.82 9.79 26.35
C PRO A 171 3.85 8.27 26.22
N LEU A 172 4.20 7.79 25.03
CA LEU A 172 4.52 6.38 24.79
C LEU A 172 5.87 6.03 25.43
N PRO A 173 6.07 4.78 25.88
CA PRO A 173 7.33 4.37 26.48
C PRO A 173 8.47 4.41 25.45
N VAL A 174 9.70 4.66 25.92
CA VAL A 174 10.89 4.51 25.07
C VAL A 174 11.16 3.05 24.72
N LEU A 175 10.80 2.13 25.61
CA LEU A 175 10.90 0.70 25.38
C LEU A 175 9.66 0.01 25.94
N ASP A 176 8.88 -0.60 25.05
CA ASP A 176 7.72 -1.42 25.39
C ASP A 176 8.17 -2.86 25.66
N GLN A 177 8.75 -3.13 26.84
CA GLN A 177 9.18 -4.49 27.20
C GLN A 177 8.03 -5.45 27.48
N ALA A 178 6.89 -4.94 27.92
CA ALA A 178 5.80 -5.76 28.45
C ALA A 178 4.87 -6.31 27.37
N ILE A 179 4.70 -5.57 26.26
CA ILE A 179 3.71 -5.91 25.23
C ILE A 179 4.45 -6.43 24.00
N SER A 180 5.02 -5.55 23.17
CA SER A 180 5.58 -5.93 21.87
C SER A 180 7.08 -6.22 21.90
N GLY A 181 7.83 -5.59 22.80
CA GLY A 181 9.29 -5.52 22.78
C GLY A 181 9.84 -4.35 21.94
N ALA A 182 8.97 -3.47 21.43
CA ALA A 182 9.36 -2.37 20.56
C ALA A 182 10.19 -1.31 21.29
N TYR A 183 11.29 -0.90 20.67
CA TYR A 183 11.96 0.34 21.00
C TYR A 183 11.25 1.50 20.27
N ARG A 184 10.80 2.50 21.04
CA ARG A 184 10.05 3.67 20.60
C ARG A 184 8.85 3.30 19.70
N PRO A 185 7.84 2.57 20.22
CA PRO A 185 6.61 2.26 19.48
C PRO A 185 5.98 3.54 18.91
N GLY A 186 5.46 3.44 17.69
CA GLY A 186 4.85 4.57 16.97
C GLY A 186 5.85 5.50 16.28
N SER A 187 7.15 5.36 16.53
CA SER A 187 8.14 6.30 15.98
C SER A 187 8.66 5.96 14.58
N ARG A 188 8.31 4.80 14.02
CA ARG A 188 8.80 4.34 12.71
C ARG A 188 7.65 4.34 11.73
N ALA A 189 7.70 5.24 10.76
CA ALA A 189 6.55 5.60 9.96
C ALA A 189 6.82 5.58 8.45
N MET A 190 5.72 5.50 7.72
CA MET A 190 5.66 5.70 6.28
C MET A 190 4.56 6.71 6.00
N ASN A 191 4.86 7.77 5.26
CA ASN A 191 3.91 8.82 4.88
C ASN A 191 3.09 9.36 6.09
N TYR A 192 3.77 9.64 7.20
CA TYR A 192 3.19 10.09 8.48
C TYR A 192 2.27 9.09 9.19
N ARG A 193 2.34 7.80 8.85
CA ARG A 193 1.56 6.74 9.48
C ARG A 193 2.48 5.66 10.05
N SER A 194 2.12 5.16 11.22
CA SER A 194 2.82 4.09 11.92
C SER A 194 1.76 3.15 12.49
N GLU A 195 1.99 1.84 12.43
CA GLU A 195 1.10 0.81 12.97
C GLU A 195 1.89 -0.09 13.96
N PRO A 196 2.24 0.40 15.16
CA PRO A 196 3.01 -0.38 16.11
C PRO A 196 2.23 -1.61 16.57
N PHE A 197 2.94 -2.74 16.76
CA PHE A 197 2.31 -3.98 17.23
C PHE A 197 1.67 -3.83 18.62
N MET A 198 2.21 -2.91 19.43
CA MET A 198 1.69 -2.59 20.76
C MET A 198 0.19 -2.29 20.73
N ASP A 199 -0.29 -1.48 19.79
CA ASP A 199 -1.70 -1.06 19.73
C ASP A 199 -2.63 -2.24 19.42
N ARG A 200 -2.19 -3.13 18.51
CA ARG A 200 -2.92 -4.35 18.16
C ARG A 200 -2.98 -5.34 19.34
N LEU A 201 -1.86 -5.57 20.02
CA LEU A 201 -1.81 -6.47 21.17
C LEU A 201 -2.63 -5.93 22.36
N LEU A 202 -2.60 -4.62 22.59
CA LEU A 202 -3.45 -3.97 23.60
C LEU A 202 -4.94 -4.13 23.27
N LEU A 203 -5.31 -4.17 21.98
CA LEU A 203 -6.68 -4.42 21.57
C LEU A 203 -7.15 -5.85 21.94
N GLN A 204 -6.30 -6.88 21.81
CA GLN A 204 -6.62 -8.23 22.33
C GLN A 204 -6.83 -8.21 23.84
N GLN A 205 -5.88 -7.62 24.57
CA GLN A 205 -5.94 -7.54 26.04
C GLN A 205 -7.21 -6.81 26.51
N ALA A 206 -7.58 -5.70 25.86
CA ALA A 206 -8.79 -4.95 26.18
C ALA A 206 -10.08 -5.76 25.94
N ASN A 207 -10.03 -6.79 25.11
CA ASN A 207 -11.13 -7.71 24.84
C ASN A 207 -11.03 -9.03 25.60
N GLY A 208 -10.15 -9.11 26.61
CA GLY A 208 -10.00 -10.27 27.47
C GLY A 208 -9.27 -11.45 26.83
N GLN A 209 -8.61 -11.24 25.69
CA GLN A 209 -7.81 -12.24 24.99
C GLN A 209 -6.35 -12.21 25.46
N GLU A 210 -5.65 -13.33 25.28
CA GLU A 210 -4.20 -13.36 25.43
C GLU A 210 -3.55 -12.57 24.28
N MET A 211 -2.48 -11.83 24.59
CA MET A 211 -1.74 -11.09 23.57
C MET A 211 -0.92 -12.07 22.73
N ASP A 212 -1.36 -12.33 21.50
CA ASP A 212 -0.66 -13.22 20.57
C ASP A 212 0.14 -12.45 19.52
N LYS A 213 1.46 -12.46 19.69
CA LYS A 213 2.40 -11.81 18.77
C LYS A 213 2.41 -12.42 17.38
N ALA A 214 2.00 -13.68 17.22
CA ALA A 214 1.92 -14.33 15.92
C ALA A 214 0.85 -13.68 15.03
N LEU A 215 -0.18 -13.09 15.62
CA LEU A 215 -1.28 -12.43 14.92
C LEU A 215 -1.02 -10.96 14.61
N ALA A 216 0.12 -10.37 15.01
CA ALA A 216 0.31 -8.92 14.95
C ALA A 216 0.14 -8.32 13.53
N TYR A 217 0.48 -9.08 12.47
CA TYR A 217 0.25 -8.67 11.08
C TYR A 217 -1.17 -8.94 10.56
N SER A 218 -1.98 -9.72 11.28
CA SER A 218 -3.25 -10.26 10.84
C SER A 218 -4.30 -9.16 10.63
N SER A 219 -4.63 -8.87 9.37
CA SER A 219 -5.83 -8.11 9.03
C SER A 219 -7.11 -8.84 9.41
N TYR A 220 -7.06 -10.17 9.45
CA TYR A 220 -8.17 -10.96 9.95
C TYR A 220 -8.42 -10.65 11.44
N THR A 221 -7.40 -10.61 12.28
CA THR A 221 -7.59 -10.34 13.71
C THR A 221 -7.90 -8.87 13.99
N PHE A 222 -7.14 -7.97 13.35
CA PHE A 222 -7.10 -6.57 13.75
C PHE A 222 -7.72 -5.59 12.75
N GLY A 223 -8.08 -6.04 11.55
CA GLY A 223 -8.33 -5.16 10.42
C GLY A 223 -7.04 -4.68 9.74
N ASP A 224 -7.22 -4.07 8.58
CA ASP A 224 -6.11 -3.54 7.77
C ASP A 224 -5.36 -2.41 8.51
N PRO A 225 -4.05 -2.22 8.27
CA PRO A 225 -3.23 -1.25 8.98
C PRO A 225 -3.48 0.20 8.52
N ALA A 226 -3.23 1.16 9.39
CA ALA A 226 -3.36 2.58 9.07
C ALA A 226 -2.22 3.12 8.18
N THR A 227 -1.12 2.37 8.05
CA THR A 227 0.00 2.69 7.15
C THR A 227 -0.41 2.65 5.67
N PRO A 228 0.34 3.30 4.76
CA PRO A 228 -0.02 3.32 3.35
C PRO A 228 -0.15 1.91 2.79
N MET A 229 -1.31 1.60 2.21
CA MET A 229 -1.64 0.28 1.66
C MET A 229 -1.84 0.42 0.15
N PRO A 230 -0.76 0.26 -0.65
CA PRO A 230 -0.84 0.28 -2.09
C PRO A 230 -1.86 -0.72 -2.63
N ARG A 231 -2.56 -0.36 -3.71
CA ARG A 231 -3.52 -1.26 -4.35
C ARG A 231 -3.40 -1.28 -5.87
N SER A 232 -3.48 -2.45 -6.47
CA SER A 232 -3.48 -2.62 -7.93
C SER A 232 -4.48 -3.70 -8.35
N TYR A 233 -4.86 -3.70 -9.62
CA TYR A 233 -5.42 -4.89 -10.25
C TYR A 233 -4.32 -5.82 -10.77
N LEU A 234 -4.59 -7.12 -10.77
CA LEU A 234 -3.67 -8.14 -11.24
C LEU A 234 -3.13 -7.82 -12.65
N GLY A 235 -1.81 -7.88 -12.80
CA GLY A 235 -1.09 -7.62 -14.04
C GLY A 235 -0.96 -6.15 -14.44
N GLU A 236 -1.33 -5.18 -13.60
CA GLU A 236 -1.08 -3.76 -13.85
C GLU A 236 0.41 -3.40 -13.70
N PRO A 237 1.05 -2.76 -14.70
CA PRO A 237 2.42 -2.24 -14.53
C PRO A 237 2.47 -1.30 -13.33
N THR A 238 3.43 -1.52 -12.43
CA THR A 238 3.42 -0.86 -11.11
C THR A 238 4.83 -0.45 -10.69
N LYS A 239 5.06 0.85 -10.47
CA LYS A 239 6.32 1.38 -9.91
C LYS A 239 6.13 1.78 -8.44
N THR A 240 7.11 1.48 -7.60
CA THR A 240 7.21 2.09 -6.27
C THR A 240 8.35 3.10 -6.25
N ARG A 241 8.06 4.35 -5.92
CA ARG A 241 9.06 5.36 -5.60
C ARG A 241 9.38 5.26 -4.11
N LEU A 242 10.53 4.69 -3.80
CA LEU A 242 11.01 4.53 -2.43
C LEU A 242 11.86 5.74 -2.06
N VAL A 243 11.52 6.44 -0.99
CA VAL A 243 12.21 7.65 -0.54
C VAL A 243 12.49 7.52 0.96
N HIS A 244 13.70 7.82 1.40
CA HIS A 244 13.98 8.04 2.82
C HIS A 244 13.88 9.54 3.13
N ALA A 245 12.83 9.90 3.87
CA ALA A 245 12.52 11.26 4.27
C ALA A 245 12.89 11.56 5.74
N GLY A 246 13.38 10.55 6.46
CA GLY A 246 13.91 10.69 7.82
C GLY A 246 15.34 11.25 7.83
N SER A 247 15.94 11.31 9.01
CA SER A 247 17.24 11.99 9.19
C SER A 247 18.27 11.22 10.01
N GLU A 248 17.93 10.07 10.59
CA GLU A 248 18.79 9.38 11.55
C GLU A 248 19.07 7.92 11.22
N MET A 249 18.03 7.12 10.98
CA MET A 249 18.21 5.68 10.87
C MET A 249 18.27 5.25 9.41
N PHE A 250 18.93 4.13 9.17
CA PHE A 250 18.74 3.38 7.93
C PHE A 250 17.48 2.52 8.05
N HIS A 251 16.85 2.24 6.92
CA HIS A 251 15.77 1.28 6.81
C HIS A 251 16.08 0.27 5.71
N VAL A 252 15.34 -0.84 5.70
CA VAL A 252 15.43 -1.83 4.64
C VAL A 252 14.03 -2.10 4.14
N TYR A 253 13.66 -1.59 2.99
CA TYR A 253 12.40 -1.97 2.35
C TYR A 253 12.50 -3.45 1.99
N HIS A 254 11.57 -4.28 2.44
CA HIS A 254 11.46 -5.66 1.96
C HIS A 254 10.01 -5.94 1.58
N LEU A 255 9.80 -6.52 0.41
CA LEU A 255 8.49 -6.88 -0.13
C LEU A 255 8.42 -8.40 -0.29
N HIS A 256 7.43 -9.01 0.35
CA HIS A 256 7.16 -10.43 0.32
C HIS A 256 6.50 -10.84 -1.00
N GLY A 257 6.46 -12.15 -1.24
CA GLY A 257 5.77 -12.75 -2.38
C GLY A 257 6.61 -13.71 -3.22
N GLY A 258 7.95 -13.70 -3.07
CA GLY A 258 8.88 -14.61 -3.75
C GLY A 258 8.98 -14.45 -5.28
N GLY A 259 7.88 -14.12 -5.95
CA GLY A 259 7.81 -13.72 -7.36
C GLY A 259 7.72 -12.21 -7.58
N THR A 260 7.53 -11.43 -6.51
CA THR A 260 7.54 -9.96 -6.55
C THR A 260 8.96 -9.46 -6.34
N ARG A 261 9.52 -8.79 -7.35
CA ARG A 261 10.93 -8.40 -7.38
C ARG A 261 11.16 -7.27 -8.37
N TRP A 262 12.28 -6.58 -8.24
CA TRP A 262 12.72 -5.53 -9.16
C TRP A 262 14.21 -5.63 -9.44
N ARG A 263 14.69 -4.90 -10.46
CA ARG A 263 16.12 -4.77 -10.74
C ARG A 263 16.74 -3.69 -9.87
N ARG A 264 17.94 -3.98 -9.33
CA ARG A 264 18.74 -2.96 -8.63
C ARG A 264 19.08 -1.76 -9.53
N ASN A 265 19.35 -2.01 -10.80
CA ASN A 265 19.61 -0.98 -11.81
C ASN A 265 18.71 -1.26 -13.03
N PRO A 266 17.49 -0.70 -13.09
CA PRO A 266 16.55 -0.99 -14.17
C PRO A 266 17.10 -0.60 -15.56
N PHE A 267 17.85 0.49 -15.66
CA PHE A 267 18.43 0.95 -16.92
C PHE A 267 19.65 0.13 -17.40
N ALA A 268 20.16 -0.80 -16.59
CA ALA A 268 21.18 -1.75 -17.06
C ALA A 268 20.58 -2.87 -17.92
N ASP A 269 19.27 -3.09 -17.83
CA ASP A 269 18.55 -4.18 -18.49
C ASP A 269 17.27 -3.63 -19.15
N ASP A 270 17.38 -3.10 -20.37
CA ASP A 270 16.21 -2.64 -21.16
C ASP A 270 15.41 -3.84 -21.71
N ARG A 271 14.63 -4.48 -20.83
CA ARG A 271 13.93 -5.75 -21.11
C ARG A 271 12.41 -5.65 -21.11
N GLY A 272 11.85 -4.52 -20.67
CA GLY A 272 10.39 -4.35 -20.53
C GLY A 272 9.73 -5.38 -19.58
N GLU A 273 10.48 -5.96 -18.64
CA GLU A 273 9.93 -6.96 -17.70
C GLU A 273 8.87 -6.34 -16.76
N PHE A 274 8.83 -5.03 -16.67
CA PHE A 274 7.89 -4.23 -15.89
C PHE A 274 6.44 -4.27 -16.42
N ASP A 275 6.24 -4.30 -17.74
CA ASP A 275 4.93 -4.15 -18.38
C ASP A 275 4.49 -5.34 -19.26
N GLN A 276 5.37 -6.33 -19.48
CA GLN A 276 5.09 -7.49 -20.33
C GLN A 276 4.48 -8.71 -19.61
N GLY A 277 4.23 -8.62 -18.31
CA GLY A 277 3.67 -9.72 -17.51
C GLY A 277 4.64 -10.92 -17.36
N LEU A 278 4.09 -12.12 -17.08
CA LEU A 278 4.92 -13.31 -16.81
C LEU A 278 5.58 -13.87 -18.07
N LYS A 279 6.92 -13.82 -18.09
CA LYS A 279 7.75 -14.60 -19.03
C LYS A 279 8.21 -15.91 -18.38
N LYS A 280 7.52 -17.03 -18.69
CA LYS A 280 7.80 -18.35 -18.09
C LYS A 280 9.24 -18.84 -18.27
N SER A 281 9.88 -18.47 -19.38
CA SER A 281 11.28 -18.79 -19.68
C SER A 281 12.04 -17.51 -20.02
N PRO A 282 12.48 -16.75 -19.00
CA PRO A 282 13.23 -15.53 -19.24
C PRO A 282 14.65 -15.86 -19.70
N THR A 283 15.25 -14.96 -20.50
CA THR A 283 16.66 -15.07 -20.88
C THR A 283 17.55 -14.80 -19.67
N GLN A 284 18.57 -15.63 -19.45
CA GLN A 284 19.43 -15.61 -18.26
C GLN A 284 20.74 -14.86 -18.55
N ASP A 285 20.62 -13.61 -18.98
CA ASP A 285 21.72 -12.77 -19.47
C ASP A 285 21.67 -11.34 -18.89
N ALA A 286 20.93 -11.15 -17.78
CA ALA A 286 20.71 -9.85 -17.19
C ALA A 286 21.94 -9.33 -16.43
N PHE A 287 22.23 -8.03 -16.57
CA PHE A 287 23.38 -7.37 -15.95
C PHE A 287 23.09 -6.94 -14.51
N SER A 288 21.87 -6.52 -14.21
CA SER A 288 21.41 -6.17 -12.88
C SER A 288 20.90 -7.38 -12.13
N ILE A 289 21.31 -7.49 -10.87
CA ILE A 289 20.69 -8.43 -9.93
C ILE A 289 19.23 -8.06 -9.66
N ARG A 290 18.46 -9.07 -9.28
CA ARG A 290 17.08 -8.92 -8.79
C ARG A 290 17.09 -8.76 -7.28
N LEU A 291 16.18 -7.92 -6.78
CA LEU A 291 16.01 -7.62 -5.38
C LEU A 291 14.56 -7.85 -4.98
N ASP A 292 14.38 -8.30 -3.75
CA ASP A 292 13.15 -8.27 -2.97
C ASP A 292 13.29 -7.33 -1.76
N SER A 293 14.49 -6.76 -1.58
CA SER A 293 14.85 -5.90 -0.47
C SER A 293 15.86 -4.84 -0.89
N GLN A 294 15.74 -3.65 -0.31
CA GLN A 294 16.59 -2.50 -0.61
C GLN A 294 16.84 -1.70 0.67
N SER A 295 18.11 -1.63 1.08
CA SER A 295 18.55 -0.70 2.12
C SER A 295 18.41 0.73 1.61
N ILE A 296 17.89 1.60 2.47
CA ILE A 296 17.71 3.03 2.22
C ILE A 296 18.23 3.83 3.42
N ALA A 297 19.13 4.77 3.15
CA ALA A 297 19.66 5.72 4.11
C ALA A 297 19.01 7.11 3.91
N PRO A 298 19.13 8.03 4.89
CA PRO A 298 18.56 9.37 4.77
C PRO A 298 18.88 10.06 3.45
N SER A 299 17.84 10.64 2.82
CA SER A 299 17.91 11.32 1.52
C SER A 299 18.18 10.43 0.29
N GLU A 300 18.25 9.10 0.43
CA GLU A 300 18.28 8.21 -0.72
C GLU A 300 16.87 8.02 -1.30
N SER A 301 16.81 7.84 -2.63
CA SER A 301 15.59 7.45 -3.33
C SER A 301 15.88 6.44 -4.43
N PHE A 302 14.95 5.51 -4.63
CA PHE A 302 15.01 4.46 -5.63
C PHE A 302 13.67 4.33 -6.33
N THR A 303 13.71 4.01 -7.63
CA THR A 303 12.54 3.55 -8.39
C THR A 303 12.58 2.03 -8.43
N LEU A 304 11.56 1.38 -7.87
CA LEU A 304 11.37 -0.06 -7.94
C LEU A 304 10.39 -0.33 -9.09
N GLU A 305 10.90 -0.85 -10.21
CA GLU A 305 10.08 -1.34 -11.31
C GLU A 305 9.74 -2.81 -11.06
N HIS A 306 8.51 -3.08 -10.63
CA HIS A 306 8.09 -4.43 -10.27
C HIS A 306 7.99 -5.31 -11.52
N GLU A 307 8.84 -6.34 -11.60
CA GLU A 307 8.82 -7.32 -12.68
C GLU A 307 7.49 -8.09 -12.70
N CYS A 308 7.03 -8.43 -13.91
CA CYS A 308 5.79 -9.18 -14.14
C CYS A 308 4.51 -8.46 -13.67
N ALA A 309 4.58 -7.15 -13.44
CA ALA A 309 3.47 -6.30 -13.04
C ALA A 309 2.84 -6.70 -11.68
N ALA A 310 1.68 -6.15 -11.35
CA ALA A 310 0.97 -6.45 -10.10
C ALA A 310 0.64 -7.94 -9.95
N GLY A 311 0.91 -8.50 -8.76
CA GLY A 311 0.83 -9.93 -8.48
C GLY A 311 2.13 -10.69 -8.77
N GLY A 312 3.16 -9.99 -9.26
CA GLY A 312 4.50 -10.50 -9.52
C GLY A 312 4.52 -11.63 -10.55
N CYS A 313 5.67 -12.30 -10.65
CA CYS A 313 5.82 -13.40 -11.62
C CYS A 313 5.05 -14.67 -11.25
N GLN A 314 4.35 -14.68 -10.11
CA GLN A 314 3.38 -15.73 -9.77
C GLN A 314 1.99 -15.45 -10.35
N GLN A 315 1.71 -14.19 -10.72
CA GLN A 315 0.41 -13.73 -11.21
C GLN A 315 -0.73 -14.05 -10.24
N THR A 316 -0.55 -13.68 -8.98
CA THR A 316 -1.50 -13.98 -7.90
C THR A 316 -2.16 -12.71 -7.38
N ALA A 317 -3.46 -12.78 -7.10
CA ALA A 317 -4.14 -11.77 -6.29
C ALA A 317 -3.97 -12.13 -4.81
N GLY A 318 -3.76 -11.11 -3.98
CA GLY A 318 -3.36 -11.33 -2.59
C GLY A 318 -2.78 -10.07 -1.95
N ASP A 319 -2.44 -10.21 -0.67
CA ASP A 319 -1.71 -9.20 0.09
C ASP A 319 -0.24 -9.56 0.16
N TYR A 320 0.62 -8.66 -0.34
CA TYR A 320 2.07 -8.80 -0.31
C TYR A 320 2.63 -7.91 0.79
N LEU A 321 2.96 -8.51 1.94
CA LEU A 321 3.55 -7.82 3.08
C LEU A 321 4.81 -7.06 2.64
N PHE A 322 4.93 -5.80 3.04
CA PHE A 322 6.20 -5.10 3.04
C PHE A 322 6.47 -4.44 4.38
N HIS A 323 7.73 -4.42 4.78
CA HIS A 323 8.11 -3.89 6.08
C HIS A 323 9.58 -3.48 6.10
N CYS A 324 9.96 -2.74 7.15
CA CYS A 324 11.38 -2.54 7.42
C CYS A 324 12.00 -3.89 7.78
N HIS A 325 13.03 -4.36 7.08
CA HIS A 325 13.69 -5.62 7.41
C HIS A 325 14.65 -5.52 8.63
N ILE A 326 14.54 -4.46 9.40
CA ILE A 326 15.18 -4.30 10.72
C ILE A 326 14.09 -4.61 11.74
N GLY A 327 14.24 -5.74 12.44
CA GLY A 327 13.22 -6.29 13.35
C GLY A 327 12.49 -5.24 14.20
N PRO A 328 13.23 -4.50 15.05
CA PRO A 328 12.64 -3.47 15.90
C PRO A 328 11.84 -2.39 15.17
N HIS A 329 12.13 -2.09 13.90
CA HIS A 329 11.45 -1.02 13.16
C HIS A 329 10.06 -1.39 12.70
N TYR A 330 9.84 -2.63 12.24
CA TYR A 330 8.49 -3.05 11.85
C TYR A 330 7.59 -3.24 13.08
N VAL A 331 8.14 -3.76 14.19
CA VAL A 331 7.39 -3.91 15.45
C VAL A 331 6.98 -2.52 15.98
N ALA A 332 7.83 -1.52 15.80
CA ALA A 332 7.55 -0.13 16.14
C ALA A 332 6.60 0.60 15.16
N GLY A 333 6.26 -0.03 14.03
CA GLY A 333 5.13 0.37 13.17
C GLY A 333 5.39 0.57 11.68
N MET A 334 6.58 0.21 11.20
CA MET A 334 6.98 0.38 9.80
C MET A 334 6.72 -0.87 8.96
N TRP A 335 5.43 -1.14 8.71
CA TRP A 335 4.97 -2.23 7.87
C TRP A 335 3.61 -1.91 7.23
N SER A 336 3.29 -2.56 6.11
CA SER A 336 1.97 -2.60 5.48
C SER A 336 1.95 -3.73 4.45
N PHE A 337 0.99 -3.77 3.54
CA PHE A 337 1.02 -4.69 2.40
C PHE A 337 0.56 -4.00 1.12
N TRP A 338 1.05 -4.50 -0.01
CA TRP A 338 0.51 -4.19 -1.33
C TRP A 338 -0.62 -5.17 -1.64
N ARG A 339 -1.85 -4.68 -1.79
CA ARG A 339 -3.02 -5.50 -2.08
C ARG A 339 -3.30 -5.54 -3.59
N VAL A 340 -3.31 -6.74 -4.14
CA VAL A 340 -3.58 -6.98 -5.56
C VAL A 340 -4.94 -7.67 -5.71
N TYR A 341 -5.84 -7.05 -6.47
CA TYR A 341 -7.19 -7.54 -6.72
C TYR A 341 -7.31 -8.23 -8.08
N ASP A 342 -8.13 -9.27 -8.17
CA ASP A 342 -8.50 -9.93 -9.42
C ASP A 342 -9.93 -9.63 -9.89
N THR A 343 -10.68 -8.85 -9.11
CA THR A 343 -12.03 -8.38 -9.43
C THR A 343 -12.15 -6.88 -9.21
N ILE A 344 -13.05 -6.23 -9.96
CA ILE A 344 -13.21 -4.78 -9.93
C ILE A 344 -13.60 -4.28 -8.52
N GLN A 345 -12.97 -3.20 -8.08
CA GLN A 345 -13.26 -2.53 -6.81
C GLN A 345 -13.92 -1.16 -7.09
N PRO A 346 -14.91 -0.74 -6.29
CA PRO A 346 -15.64 0.50 -6.52
C PRO A 346 -14.78 1.77 -6.37
N ASP A 347 -13.67 1.68 -5.64
CA ASP A 347 -12.82 2.81 -5.26
C ASP A 347 -11.37 2.64 -5.74
N LEU A 348 -11.15 1.90 -6.83
CA LEU A 348 -9.86 1.72 -7.49
C LEU A 348 -10.04 1.86 -9.01
N ALA A 349 -9.49 2.95 -9.56
CA ALA A 349 -9.58 3.22 -10.98
C ALA A 349 -8.74 2.22 -11.78
N VAL A 350 -9.25 1.80 -12.95
CA VAL A 350 -8.51 0.96 -13.90
C VAL A 350 -7.53 1.86 -14.67
N ILE A 351 -6.29 1.41 -14.86
CA ILE A 351 -5.33 2.11 -15.73
C ILE A 351 -5.93 2.26 -17.14
N PRO A 352 -5.92 3.47 -17.76
CA PRO A 352 -6.38 3.65 -19.13
C PRO A 352 -5.70 2.66 -20.08
N THR A 353 -6.40 2.26 -21.14
CA THR A 353 -5.98 1.23 -22.13
C THR A 353 -5.97 -0.21 -21.64
N ARG A 354 -6.31 -0.50 -20.37
CA ARG A 354 -6.52 -1.87 -19.88
C ARG A 354 -8.01 -2.23 -19.83
N ALA A 355 -8.31 -3.51 -20.06
CA ALA A 355 -9.63 -4.05 -19.77
C ALA A 355 -9.87 -4.03 -18.25
N PRO A 356 -11.08 -3.68 -17.78
CA PRO A 356 -11.42 -3.77 -16.37
C PRO A 356 -11.37 -5.22 -15.89
N ALA A 357 -10.96 -5.42 -14.63
CA ALA A 357 -11.14 -6.70 -13.96
C ALA A 357 -12.63 -7.10 -13.95
N PRO A 358 -12.97 -8.40 -13.95
CA PRO A 358 -14.36 -8.84 -13.90
C PRO A 358 -15.04 -8.40 -12.61
N ALA A 359 -16.36 -8.19 -12.66
CA ALA A 359 -17.15 -8.01 -11.46
C ALA A 359 -17.23 -9.33 -10.68
N ALA A 360 -16.98 -9.27 -9.36
CA ALA A 360 -17.11 -10.44 -8.52
C ALA A 360 -18.57 -10.91 -8.46
N VAL A 361 -18.79 -12.21 -8.44
CA VAL A 361 -20.11 -12.84 -8.34
C VAL A 361 -20.16 -13.74 -7.10
N ASN A 362 -21.34 -13.96 -6.51
CA ASN A 362 -21.48 -15.02 -5.51
C ASN A 362 -21.48 -16.39 -6.19
N SER A 363 -21.60 -17.47 -5.41
CA SER A 363 -21.57 -18.84 -5.95
C SER A 363 -22.67 -19.15 -6.97
N LEU A 364 -23.82 -18.48 -6.93
CA LEU A 364 -24.87 -18.66 -7.95
C LEU A 364 -24.42 -18.14 -9.32
N GLY A 365 -23.62 -17.08 -9.34
CA GLY A 365 -23.04 -16.54 -10.58
C GLY A 365 -21.99 -17.45 -11.22
N LEU A 366 -21.58 -18.53 -10.55
CA LEU A 366 -20.67 -19.53 -11.10
C LEU A 366 -21.38 -20.62 -11.91
N ILE A 367 -22.70 -20.76 -11.79
CA ILE A 367 -23.47 -21.81 -12.48
C ILE A 367 -23.26 -21.70 -14.00
N GLY A 368 -22.80 -22.79 -14.61
CA GLY A 368 -22.49 -22.87 -16.05
C GLY A 368 -21.06 -22.45 -16.42
N THR A 369 -20.26 -21.94 -15.48
CA THR A 369 -18.86 -21.59 -15.71
C THR A 369 -18.03 -22.86 -15.88
N VAL A 370 -17.05 -22.84 -16.79
CA VAL A 370 -16.15 -23.98 -17.03
C VAL A 370 -14.82 -23.74 -16.31
N VAL A 371 -14.44 -24.65 -15.41
CA VAL A 371 -13.15 -24.65 -14.72
C VAL A 371 -12.49 -26.02 -14.83
N GLU A 372 -11.17 -26.03 -15.09
CA GLU A 372 -10.40 -27.27 -15.23
C GLU A 372 -11.02 -28.27 -16.23
N GLY A 373 -11.70 -27.75 -17.26
CA GLY A 373 -12.41 -28.56 -18.27
C GLY A 373 -13.76 -29.14 -17.84
N ARG A 374 -14.29 -28.76 -16.67
CA ARG A 374 -15.59 -29.19 -16.14
C ARG A 374 -16.54 -28.02 -15.91
N THR A 375 -17.81 -28.22 -16.20
CA THR A 375 -18.87 -27.23 -15.96
C THR A 375 -19.29 -27.25 -14.49
N LEU A 376 -19.31 -26.07 -13.86
CA LEU A 376 -19.83 -25.86 -12.50
C LEU A 376 -21.36 -25.89 -12.52
N LEU A 377 -21.96 -26.76 -11.73
CA LEU A 377 -23.41 -26.87 -11.55
C LEU A 377 -23.73 -27.06 -10.06
N PRO A 378 -24.97 -26.81 -9.61
CA PRO A 378 -25.43 -27.29 -8.30
C PRO A 378 -25.32 -28.80 -8.21
N ALA A 379 -25.02 -29.36 -7.03
CA ALA A 379 -24.92 -30.80 -6.84
C ALA A 379 -26.16 -31.57 -7.32
N ALA A 380 -27.36 -30.98 -7.15
CA ALA A 380 -28.63 -31.54 -7.60
C ALA A 380 -28.79 -31.64 -9.13
N GLN A 381 -27.93 -30.96 -9.91
CA GLN A 381 -27.97 -30.94 -11.37
C GLN A 381 -26.82 -31.74 -12.02
N ILE A 382 -25.96 -32.38 -11.23
CA ILE A 382 -24.87 -33.18 -11.76
C ILE A 382 -25.41 -34.47 -12.38
N THR A 383 -25.11 -34.67 -13.67
CA THR A 383 -25.47 -35.86 -14.45
C THR A 383 -24.23 -36.62 -14.94
N ASP A 384 -23.10 -35.96 -15.14
CA ASP A 384 -21.83 -36.58 -15.57
C ASP A 384 -20.62 -35.98 -14.83
N PRO A 385 -20.11 -36.65 -13.78
CA PRO A 385 -18.95 -36.19 -13.01
C PRO A 385 -17.62 -36.08 -13.79
N ASN A 386 -17.54 -36.61 -15.02
CA ASN A 386 -16.35 -36.48 -15.85
C ASN A 386 -16.26 -35.10 -16.51
N THR A 387 -17.41 -34.52 -16.84
CA THR A 387 -17.53 -33.23 -17.55
C THR A 387 -18.13 -32.14 -16.67
N GLN A 388 -18.57 -32.46 -15.45
CA GLN A 388 -19.21 -31.55 -14.51
C GLN A 388 -18.60 -31.67 -13.11
N ILE A 389 -18.69 -30.59 -12.33
CA ILE A 389 -18.30 -30.55 -10.92
C ILE A 389 -19.31 -29.71 -10.15
N SER A 390 -19.66 -30.14 -8.94
CA SER A 390 -20.60 -29.39 -8.11
C SER A 390 -19.94 -28.12 -7.56
N ILE A 391 -20.71 -27.03 -7.42
CA ILE A 391 -20.24 -25.80 -6.76
C ILE A 391 -19.85 -26.09 -5.31
N GLU A 392 -20.54 -27.02 -4.67
CA GLU A 392 -20.31 -27.46 -3.31
C GLU A 392 -18.96 -28.16 -3.15
N ASP A 393 -18.63 -29.09 -4.05
CA ASP A 393 -17.33 -29.75 -4.07
C ASP A 393 -16.22 -28.77 -4.47
N TRP A 394 -16.51 -27.83 -5.37
CA TRP A 394 -15.56 -26.79 -5.75
C TRP A 394 -15.20 -25.89 -4.57
N ALA A 395 -16.19 -25.42 -3.81
CA ALA A 395 -15.96 -24.65 -2.59
C ALA A 395 -15.09 -25.42 -1.57
N ARG A 396 -15.34 -26.72 -1.40
CA ARG A 396 -14.54 -27.61 -0.51
C ARG A 396 -13.09 -27.79 -0.95
N ARG A 397 -12.77 -27.52 -2.21
CA ARG A 397 -11.37 -27.50 -2.71
C ARG A 397 -10.67 -26.17 -2.46
N LEU A 398 -11.42 -25.07 -2.36
CA LEU A 398 -10.87 -23.73 -2.25
C LEU A 398 -10.60 -23.30 -0.80
N PHE A 399 -11.39 -23.80 0.14
CA PHE A 399 -11.38 -23.36 1.53
C PHE A 399 -10.86 -24.45 2.49
N PRO A 400 -10.37 -24.07 3.69
CA PRO A 400 -10.12 -25.01 4.77
C PRO A 400 -11.34 -25.88 5.07
N ALA A 401 -11.13 -26.95 5.85
CA ALA A 401 -12.22 -27.82 6.27
C ALA A 401 -13.31 -26.99 6.97
N GLN A 402 -14.57 -27.27 6.64
CA GLN A 402 -15.70 -26.62 7.30
C GLN A 402 -15.75 -27.04 8.78
N GLY A 403 -15.83 -26.08 9.69
CA GLY A 403 -15.98 -26.33 11.11
C GLY A 403 -15.83 -25.08 11.97
N VAL A 404 -16.36 -25.13 13.19
CA VAL A 404 -16.11 -24.08 14.19
C VAL A 404 -14.76 -24.35 14.82
N PRO A 405 -13.83 -23.37 14.84
CA PRO A 405 -12.54 -23.51 15.54
C PRO A 405 -12.75 -23.98 16.99
N PHE A 406 -11.94 -24.93 17.46
CA PHE A 406 -12.02 -25.39 18.85
C PHE A 406 -11.63 -24.31 19.86
N ASP A 407 -10.61 -23.51 19.51
CA ASP A 407 -10.11 -22.35 20.23
C ASP A 407 -9.53 -21.32 19.25
N GLU A 408 -9.02 -20.20 19.76
CA GLU A 408 -8.45 -19.09 18.98
C GLU A 408 -7.18 -19.46 18.19
N LEU A 409 -6.58 -20.64 18.46
CA LEU A 409 -5.39 -21.13 17.79
C LEU A 409 -5.69 -22.25 16.77
N ASP A 410 -6.93 -22.70 16.66
CA ASP A 410 -7.34 -23.75 15.74
C ASP A 410 -7.47 -23.23 14.31
N ALA A 411 -6.35 -23.30 13.58
CA ALA A 411 -6.29 -22.99 12.15
C ALA A 411 -6.68 -24.16 11.23
N ALA A 412 -7.15 -25.29 11.76
CA ALA A 412 -7.45 -26.47 10.95
C ALA A 412 -8.80 -26.38 10.21
N VAL A 413 -9.72 -25.58 10.74
CA VAL A 413 -11.08 -25.40 10.22
C VAL A 413 -11.41 -23.93 10.03
N TRP A 414 -12.43 -23.65 9.23
CA TRP A 414 -13.05 -22.32 9.12
C TRP A 414 -14.57 -22.48 9.14
N ASP A 415 -15.27 -21.62 9.88
CA ASP A 415 -16.73 -21.68 10.03
C ASP A 415 -17.41 -21.08 8.79
N TRP A 416 -17.11 -21.55 7.59
CA TRP A 416 -17.87 -21.22 6.39
C TRP A 416 -19.01 -22.23 6.19
N THR A 417 -20.01 -21.90 5.37
CA THR A 417 -21.11 -22.83 5.07
C THR A 417 -21.63 -22.74 3.65
N ILE A 418 -22.45 -23.73 3.27
CA ILE A 418 -23.24 -23.72 2.05
C ILE A 418 -24.70 -23.78 2.47
N ASP A 419 -25.41 -22.70 2.19
CA ASP A 419 -26.86 -22.62 2.37
C ASP A 419 -27.56 -22.70 1.01
N TYR A 420 -28.87 -22.93 1.01
CA TYR A 420 -29.67 -23.00 -0.21
C TYR A 420 -30.74 -21.91 -0.17
N VAL A 421 -30.81 -21.09 -1.22
CA VAL A 421 -31.77 -19.98 -1.28
C VAL A 421 -33.19 -20.52 -1.16
N ASN A 422 -33.89 -20.18 -0.08
CA ASN A 422 -35.23 -20.71 0.26
C ASN A 422 -35.31 -22.26 0.27
N GLY A 423 -34.20 -22.94 0.54
CA GLY A 423 -34.13 -24.40 0.53
C GLY A 423 -34.10 -25.04 -0.86
N ASP A 424 -33.92 -24.27 -1.95
CA ASP A 424 -33.81 -24.80 -3.30
C ASP A 424 -32.40 -25.39 -3.55
N PRO A 425 -32.27 -26.73 -3.71
CA PRO A 425 -30.98 -27.38 -3.93
C PRO A 425 -30.30 -26.99 -5.25
N ASN A 426 -30.99 -26.27 -6.15
CA ASN A 426 -30.42 -25.71 -7.36
C ASN A 426 -29.76 -24.34 -7.15
N GLN A 427 -29.82 -23.78 -5.94
CA GLN A 427 -29.29 -22.47 -5.61
C GLN A 427 -28.34 -22.52 -4.40
N PRO A 428 -27.18 -23.20 -4.51
CA PRO A 428 -26.19 -23.27 -3.43
C PRO A 428 -25.46 -21.93 -3.27
N LEU A 429 -25.60 -21.33 -2.09
CA LEU A 429 -24.95 -20.11 -1.68
C LEU A 429 -23.79 -20.40 -0.73
N VAL A 430 -22.57 -20.07 -1.15
CA VAL A 430 -21.37 -20.23 -0.32
C VAL A 430 -21.19 -18.99 0.54
N LEU A 431 -21.18 -19.18 1.85
CA LEU A 431 -21.19 -18.15 2.87
C LEU A 431 -19.96 -18.28 3.78
N GLY A 432 -19.40 -17.16 4.20
CA GLY A 432 -18.31 -17.12 5.17
C GLY A 432 -18.78 -17.38 6.59
N GLU A 433 -17.93 -17.08 7.56
CA GLU A 433 -18.27 -17.14 8.97
C GLU A 433 -19.23 -16.03 9.41
N PRO A 434 -19.95 -16.21 10.53
CA PRO A 434 -20.84 -15.19 11.05
C PRO A 434 -20.08 -13.89 11.29
N GLU A 435 -20.61 -12.77 10.80
CA GLU A 435 -19.98 -11.47 10.97
C GLU A 435 -19.85 -11.10 12.46
N THR A 436 -18.71 -10.55 12.86
CA THR A 436 -18.52 -10.04 14.22
C THR A 436 -19.50 -8.91 14.54
N THR A 437 -19.96 -8.88 15.79
CA THR A 437 -20.78 -7.77 16.31
C THR A 437 -19.93 -6.67 16.92
N PHE A 438 -18.63 -6.92 17.09
CA PHE A 438 -17.71 -5.99 17.72
C PHE A 438 -17.24 -4.94 16.72
N THR A 439 -17.08 -3.70 17.20
CA THR A 439 -16.55 -2.59 16.40
C THR A 439 -15.30 -2.08 17.09
N TRP A 440 -14.24 -1.86 16.33
CA TRP A 440 -12.99 -1.31 16.83
C TRP A 440 -12.38 -0.36 15.80
N VAL A 441 -11.23 0.23 16.15
CA VAL A 441 -10.63 1.35 15.40
C VAL A 441 -10.45 1.08 13.90
N ASN A 442 -10.07 -0.15 13.53
CA ASN A 442 -9.75 -0.52 12.15
C ASN A 442 -10.87 -1.31 11.46
N TYR A 443 -12.00 -1.56 12.15
CA TYR A 443 -13.11 -2.31 11.56
C TYR A 443 -14.46 -1.96 12.17
N THR A 444 -15.43 -1.71 11.29
CA THR A 444 -16.83 -1.60 11.64
C THR A 444 -17.64 -2.56 10.76
N PRO A 445 -18.39 -3.50 11.34
CA PRO A 445 -19.30 -4.36 10.59
C PRO A 445 -20.30 -3.54 9.76
N ARG A 446 -20.66 -4.03 8.57
CA ARG A 446 -21.49 -3.25 7.63
C ARG A 446 -22.88 -2.94 8.20
N PRO A 447 -23.44 -1.73 8.01
CA PRO A 447 -24.78 -1.42 8.47
C PRO A 447 -25.82 -2.43 7.95
N GLY A 448 -26.56 -3.06 8.87
CA GLY A 448 -27.58 -4.08 8.54
C GLY A 448 -27.10 -5.53 8.51
N THR A 449 -25.82 -5.81 8.80
CA THR A 449 -25.40 -7.16 9.23
C THR A 449 -25.93 -7.39 10.64
N ARG A 450 -26.77 -8.42 10.78
CA ARG A 450 -27.13 -8.95 12.09
C ARG A 450 -26.09 -10.00 12.51
N PRO A 451 -25.92 -10.28 13.81
CA PRO A 451 -24.94 -11.26 14.32
C PRO A 451 -25.06 -12.66 13.69
N ASP A 452 -26.23 -13.00 13.15
CA ASP A 452 -26.56 -14.27 12.52
C ASP A 452 -26.35 -14.29 10.99
N ARG A 453 -26.00 -13.15 10.37
CA ARG A 453 -25.89 -13.05 8.92
C ARG A 453 -24.46 -13.28 8.46
N ARG A 454 -24.25 -14.40 7.79
CA ARG A 454 -22.99 -14.74 7.13
C ARG A 454 -22.83 -13.95 5.82
N PRO A 455 -21.63 -13.42 5.53
CA PRO A 455 -21.39 -12.74 4.27
C PRO A 455 -21.30 -13.73 3.12
N GLU A 456 -21.83 -13.35 1.95
CA GLU A 456 -21.61 -14.11 0.72
C GLU A 456 -20.12 -14.09 0.37
N ILE A 457 -19.57 -15.28 0.11
CA ILE A 457 -18.22 -15.38 -0.46
C ILE A 457 -18.34 -15.04 -1.93
N MET A 458 -17.49 -14.12 -2.35
CA MET A 458 -17.45 -13.63 -3.73
C MET A 458 -16.37 -14.37 -4.50
N PHE A 459 -16.58 -14.53 -5.80
CA PHE A 459 -15.74 -15.28 -6.72
C PHE A 459 -15.46 -14.46 -7.97
N ASN A 460 -14.30 -14.69 -8.56
CA ASN A 460 -13.97 -14.21 -9.89
C ASN A 460 -14.65 -15.12 -10.93
N PRO A 461 -15.59 -14.60 -11.74
CA PRO A 461 -16.36 -15.43 -12.67
C PRO A 461 -15.51 -16.01 -13.82
N THR A 462 -14.29 -15.51 -14.03
CA THR A 462 -13.43 -15.99 -15.13
C THR A 462 -12.66 -17.27 -14.77
N ASN A 463 -12.40 -17.51 -13.48
CA ASN A 463 -11.60 -18.64 -13.02
C ASN A 463 -12.25 -19.41 -11.86
N ALA A 464 -13.43 -18.96 -11.40
CA ALA A 464 -14.18 -19.44 -10.25
C ALA A 464 -13.41 -19.55 -8.92
N ARG A 465 -12.26 -18.87 -8.79
CA ARG A 465 -11.54 -18.72 -7.52
C ARG A 465 -12.20 -17.62 -6.70
N TYR A 466 -12.01 -17.65 -5.39
CA TYR A 466 -12.50 -16.58 -4.52
C TYR A 466 -11.92 -15.23 -4.95
N ALA A 467 -12.74 -14.19 -4.91
CA ALA A 467 -12.29 -12.82 -5.11
C ALA A 467 -11.53 -12.38 -3.85
N TRP A 468 -10.37 -11.74 -4.03
CA TRP A 468 -9.56 -11.27 -2.89
C TRP A 468 -10.00 -9.89 -2.40
N PRO A 469 -10.05 -9.61 -1.07
CA PRO A 469 -9.86 -10.54 0.05
C PRO A 469 -11.12 -11.35 0.38
N VAL A 470 -10.92 -12.59 0.87
CA VAL A 470 -12.04 -13.50 1.19
C VAL A 470 -12.54 -13.36 2.64
N LEU A 471 -11.60 -13.14 3.58
CA LEU A 471 -11.91 -13.07 5.00
C LEU A 471 -12.31 -11.66 5.41
N ARG A 472 -13.16 -11.58 6.45
CA ARG A 472 -13.48 -10.33 7.14
C ARG A 472 -12.82 -10.31 8.52
N PRO A 473 -12.52 -9.11 9.06
CA PRO A 473 -11.91 -9.04 10.37
C PRO A 473 -12.77 -9.64 11.50
N HIS A 474 -12.17 -10.48 12.32
CA HIS A 474 -12.68 -11.07 13.56
C HIS A 474 -11.63 -10.90 14.65
N LEU A 475 -11.94 -10.09 15.66
CA LEU A 475 -11.06 -9.89 16.80
C LEU A 475 -11.16 -11.07 17.76
N GLY A 476 -10.53 -12.19 17.37
CA GLY A 476 -10.49 -13.49 18.06
C GLY A 476 -11.79 -14.28 17.96
#